data_AF-A0A496QXN0-F1
#
_entry.id   AF-A0A496QXN0-F1
#
_cell.length_a   1.000
_cell.length_b   1.000
_cell.length_c   1.000
_cell.angle_alpha   90.00
_cell.angle_beta   90.00
_cell.angle_gamma   90.00
#
_symmetry.space_group_name_H-M   'P 1'
#
loop_
_entity.id
_entity.type
_entity.pdbx_description
1 polymer ?
#
loop_
_entity_poly.entity_id
_entity_poly.type
_entity_poly.pdbx_seq_one_letter_code
_entity_poly.pdbx_strand_id
1 'polypeptide(L)'
;MALGSPVTTKFSIGTAELRIGPLSSANKLLDSHSVGLIDSSSVSITQESVDLEGGFPRILVDTAIVRQSAEITATLREYSRANLNVQLGRGIASVAADYATTVDDVTLAAGAVAIDVPTGEGTNFTAGDIITTYPVGSPEKVSVMLVASIAIDTLTLDAGTPTLHDYAQGDPVFLSHALPVGDVDQTNYFAVMLVSKENSTGRPIVWSF
;
A
#
# COMPACT_ATOMS: atom_id res chain seq x y z
N MET A 1 -25.34 30.44 -33.96
CA MET A 1 -25.19 29.55 -32.78
C MET A 1 -26.51 29.55 -32.03
N ALA A 2 -27.12 28.39 -31.78
CA ALA A 2 -28.40 28.31 -31.07
C ALA A 2 -28.18 28.59 -29.57
N LEU A 3 -29.00 29.49 -29.00
CA LEU A 3 -29.09 29.69 -27.55
C LEU A 3 -29.41 28.33 -26.91
N GLY A 4 -28.52 27.83 -26.05
CA GLY A 4 -28.69 26.56 -25.32
C GLY A 4 -27.74 25.43 -25.70
N SER A 5 -26.84 25.62 -26.68
CA SER A 5 -25.77 24.63 -26.91
C SER A 5 -24.75 24.67 -25.76
N PRO A 6 -24.37 23.53 -25.15
CA PRO A 6 -23.27 23.51 -24.19
C PRO A 6 -22.01 24.10 -24.85
N VAL A 7 -21.49 25.16 -24.25
CA VAL A 7 -20.33 25.94 -24.73
C VAL A 7 -19.01 25.18 -24.49
N THR A 8 -19.06 24.04 -23.79
CA THR A 8 -17.87 23.28 -23.40
C THR A 8 -17.82 21.96 -24.17
N THR A 9 -16.74 21.75 -24.92
CA THR A 9 -16.33 20.44 -25.47
C THR A 9 -15.58 19.61 -24.44
N LYS A 10 -15.57 20.03 -23.17
CA LYS A 10 -14.84 19.41 -22.08
C LYS A 10 -15.71 18.33 -21.44
N PHE A 11 -15.67 17.13 -22.01
CA PHE A 11 -16.23 15.96 -21.37
C PHE A 11 -15.23 15.45 -20.33
N SER A 12 -15.61 15.47 -19.06
CA SER A 12 -14.82 14.94 -17.94
C SER A 12 -14.89 13.41 -17.87
N ILE A 13 -14.66 12.75 -19.01
CA ILE A 13 -14.47 11.30 -19.07
C ILE A 13 -12.98 11.08 -19.26
N GLY A 14 -12.31 10.54 -18.24
CA GLY A 14 -10.87 10.33 -18.28
C GLY A 14 -10.43 9.28 -17.26
N THR A 15 -9.22 8.76 -17.46
CA THR A 15 -8.55 7.90 -16.49
C THR A 15 -7.93 8.79 -15.41
N ALA A 16 -8.15 8.44 -14.15
CA ALA A 16 -7.49 9.04 -13.02
C ALA A 16 -6.50 8.04 -12.42
N GLU A 17 -5.37 8.55 -11.96
CA GLU A 17 -4.34 7.82 -11.25
C GLU A 17 -4.21 8.42 -9.86
N LEU A 18 -4.29 7.57 -8.84
CA LEU A 18 -4.08 7.97 -7.46
C LEU A 18 -2.66 7.58 -7.03
N ARG A 19 -1.93 8.54 -6.47
CA ARG A 19 -0.58 8.36 -5.95
C ARG A 19 -0.55 8.66 -4.46
N ILE A 20 0.12 7.79 -3.70
CA ILE A 20 0.27 7.92 -2.26
C ILE A 20 1.75 7.76 -1.91
N GLY A 21 2.33 8.77 -1.25
CA GLY A 21 3.76 8.78 -0.91
C GLY A 21 4.05 9.50 0.40
N PRO A 22 5.29 9.39 0.91
CA PRO A 22 5.67 10.02 2.17
C PRO A 22 5.52 11.54 2.07
N LEU A 23 5.23 12.21 3.19
CA LEU A 23 5.03 13.66 3.21
C LEU A 23 6.23 14.46 2.67
N SER A 24 7.45 13.92 2.81
CA SER A 24 8.67 14.49 2.21
C SER A 24 8.64 14.56 0.68
N SER A 25 7.80 13.74 0.04
CA SER A 25 7.56 13.71 -1.39
C SER A 25 6.28 14.46 -1.80
N ALA A 26 5.71 15.30 -0.92
CA ALA A 26 4.59 16.16 -1.28
C ALA A 26 4.93 16.99 -2.53
N ASN A 27 4.00 17.04 -3.49
CA ASN A 27 4.19 17.64 -4.83
C ASN A 27 5.30 17.01 -5.71
N LYS A 28 5.90 15.88 -5.28
CA LYS A 28 6.97 15.16 -5.99
C LYS A 28 6.62 13.68 -6.22
N LEU A 29 5.33 13.33 -6.13
CA LEU A 29 4.86 11.96 -6.33
C LEU A 29 4.98 11.55 -7.81
N LEU A 30 5.78 10.50 -8.04
CA LEU A 30 6.00 9.89 -9.35
C LEU A 30 5.09 8.67 -9.55
N ASP A 31 5.08 8.12 -10.76
CA ASP A 31 4.36 6.89 -11.15
C ASP A 31 4.73 5.68 -10.25
N SER A 32 5.94 5.67 -9.68
CA SER A 32 6.36 4.67 -8.68
C SER A 32 5.54 4.68 -7.37
N HIS A 33 4.74 5.72 -7.14
CA HIS A 33 3.86 5.86 -5.97
C HIS A 33 2.39 5.60 -6.34
N SER A 34 2.13 5.10 -7.55
CA SER A 34 0.78 4.74 -7.98
C SER A 34 0.23 3.62 -7.11
N VAL A 35 -1.03 3.76 -6.71
CA VAL A 35 -1.77 2.68 -6.05
C VAL A 35 -2.31 1.66 -7.06
N GLY A 36 -2.08 1.92 -8.36
CA GLY A 36 -2.50 1.09 -9.47
C GLY A 36 -3.98 1.23 -9.80
N LEU A 37 -4.68 0.12 -10.02
CA LEU A 37 -6.04 0.17 -10.58
C LEU A 37 -7.10 0.63 -9.55
N ILE A 38 -7.74 1.76 -9.85
CA ILE A 38 -8.87 2.31 -9.10
C ILE A 38 -10.16 2.26 -9.95
N ASP A 39 -11.28 1.95 -9.31
CA ASP A 39 -12.60 1.89 -9.96
C ASP A 39 -13.27 3.26 -10.02
N SER A 40 -13.19 4.00 -8.91
CA SER A 40 -13.73 5.34 -8.78
C SER A 40 -12.85 6.17 -7.85
N SER A 41 -12.73 7.46 -8.13
CA SER A 41 -12.18 8.45 -7.20
C SER A 41 -13.08 9.69 -7.19
N SER A 42 -13.24 10.28 -6.02
CA SER A 42 -13.98 11.53 -5.82
C SER A 42 -13.18 12.47 -4.92
N VAL A 43 -13.09 13.72 -5.34
CA VAL A 43 -12.51 14.81 -4.54
C VAL A 43 -13.65 15.67 -4.02
N SER A 44 -13.78 15.79 -2.70
CA SER A 44 -14.74 16.66 -2.04
C SER A 44 -13.99 17.78 -1.34
N ILE A 45 -14.43 19.03 -1.55
CA ILE A 45 -13.90 20.19 -0.84
C ILE A 45 -15.06 20.80 -0.08
N THR A 46 -14.97 20.77 1.25
CA THR A 46 -15.95 21.41 2.14
C THR A 46 -15.33 22.67 2.71
N GLN A 47 -16.06 23.78 2.64
CA GLN A 47 -15.68 25.06 3.23
C GLN A 47 -16.76 25.47 4.24
N GLU A 48 -16.32 25.76 5.46
CA GLU A 48 -17.17 26.34 6.50
C GLU A 48 -16.84 27.83 6.62
N SER A 49 -17.86 28.67 6.52
CA SER A 49 -17.75 30.12 6.69
C SER A 49 -18.59 30.62 7.86
N VAL A 50 -18.16 31.72 8.46
CA VAL A 50 -18.88 32.46 9.47
C VAL A 50 -19.24 33.82 8.90
N ASP A 51 -20.53 34.14 8.96
CA ASP A 51 -21.08 35.40 8.47
C ASP A 51 -21.24 36.40 9.61
N LEU A 52 -20.83 37.64 9.37
CA LEU A 52 -21.10 38.79 10.21
C LEU A 52 -22.32 39.51 9.65
N GLU A 53 -23.45 39.38 10.33
CA GLU A 53 -24.68 40.11 10.00
C GLU A 53 -24.77 41.42 10.80
N GLY A 54 -25.19 42.51 10.14
CA GLY A 54 -25.38 43.82 10.76
C GLY A 54 -26.65 44.52 10.28
N GLY A 55 -27.20 45.38 11.14
CA GLY A 55 -28.37 46.21 10.83
C GLY A 55 -29.74 45.58 11.12
N PHE A 56 -30.79 46.38 10.91
CA PHE A 56 -32.19 45.98 10.93
C PHE A 56 -32.85 46.56 9.67
N PRO A 57 -33.26 45.75 8.67
CA PRO A 57 -33.13 44.29 8.54
C PRO A 57 -31.67 43.83 8.56
N ARG A 58 -31.43 42.55 8.92
CA ARG A 58 -30.09 41.98 8.93
C ARG A 58 -29.55 41.90 7.51
N ILE A 59 -28.44 42.57 7.27
CA ILE A 59 -27.69 42.54 6.01
C ILE A 59 -26.34 41.89 6.31
N LEU A 60 -25.89 41.01 5.41
CA LEU A 60 -24.57 40.41 5.49
C LEU A 60 -23.51 41.51 5.30
N VAL A 61 -22.70 41.74 6.33
CA VAL A 61 -21.65 42.78 6.36
C VAL A 61 -20.31 42.18 5.94
N ASP A 62 -20.02 40.97 6.39
CA ASP A 62 -18.77 40.28 6.09
C ASP A 62 -18.93 38.75 6.19
N THR A 63 -18.06 38.00 5.54
CA THR A 63 -18.01 36.52 5.60
C THR A 63 -16.56 36.07 5.64
N ALA A 64 -16.20 35.25 6.64
CA ALA A 64 -14.86 34.68 6.76
C ALA A 64 -14.90 33.14 6.68
N ILE A 65 -14.06 32.55 5.84
CA ILE A 65 -13.90 31.09 5.78
C ILE A 65 -13.02 30.66 6.96
N VAL A 66 -13.54 29.77 7.81
CA VAL A 66 -12.87 29.34 9.06
C VAL A 66 -12.23 27.96 8.91
N ARG A 67 -12.78 27.13 8.03
CA ARG A 67 -12.26 25.79 7.77
C ARG A 67 -12.43 25.45 6.30
N GLN A 68 -11.38 24.88 5.73
CA GLN A 68 -11.45 24.22 4.44
C GLN A 68 -10.87 22.82 4.61
N SER A 69 -11.67 21.79 4.32
CA SER A 69 -11.22 20.40 4.31
C SER A 69 -11.37 19.84 2.91
N ALA A 70 -10.30 19.26 2.39
CA ALA A 70 -10.34 18.49 1.15
C ALA A 70 -10.21 17.00 1.50
N GLU A 71 -11.06 16.19 0.88
CA GLU A 71 -11.10 14.75 1.05
C GLU A 71 -11.02 14.07 -0.32
N ILE A 72 -10.19 13.03 -0.43
CA ILE A 72 -10.18 12.12 -1.57
C ILE A 72 -10.71 10.78 -1.09
N THR A 73 -11.76 10.29 -1.76
CA THR A 73 -12.27 8.94 -1.57
C THR A 73 -12.00 8.14 -2.84
N ALA A 74 -11.44 6.94 -2.73
CA ALA A 74 -11.20 6.07 -3.88
C ALA A 74 -11.45 4.59 -3.56
N THR A 75 -11.95 3.85 -4.56
CA THR A 75 -12.18 2.40 -4.47
C THR A 75 -11.05 1.68 -5.20
N LEU A 76 -10.14 1.07 -4.43
CA LEU A 76 -9.01 0.33 -4.97
C LEU A 76 -9.44 -1.09 -5.36
N ARG A 77 -8.95 -1.60 -6.51
CA ARG A 77 -9.06 -3.02 -6.89
C ARG A 77 -7.75 -3.79 -6.74
N GLU A 78 -6.66 -3.10 -6.47
CA GLU A 78 -5.33 -3.69 -6.36
C GLU A 78 -4.95 -4.01 -4.92
N TYR A 79 -4.70 -5.29 -4.66
CA TYR A 79 -4.32 -5.82 -3.35
C TYR A 79 -2.80 -5.99 -3.21
N SER A 80 -2.05 -4.92 -3.44
CA SER A 80 -0.61 -4.90 -3.17
C SER A 80 -0.36 -4.76 -1.67
N ARG A 81 0.79 -5.25 -1.18
CA ARG A 81 1.20 -5.07 0.23
C ARG A 81 1.25 -3.60 0.63
N ALA A 82 1.67 -2.72 -0.29
CA ALA A 82 1.68 -1.27 -0.07
C ALA A 82 0.25 -0.72 0.14
N ASN A 83 -0.70 -1.10 -0.72
CA ASN A 83 -2.09 -0.67 -0.59
C ASN A 83 -2.75 -1.22 0.68
N LEU A 84 -2.51 -2.50 1.01
CA LEU A 84 -3.02 -3.12 2.23
C LEU A 84 -2.44 -2.44 3.48
N ASN A 85 -1.16 -2.08 3.50
CA ASN A 85 -0.57 -1.36 4.63
C ASN A 85 -1.19 0.02 4.86
N VAL A 86 -1.51 0.74 3.77
CA VAL A 86 -2.22 2.02 3.85
C VAL A 86 -3.64 1.80 4.37
N GLN A 87 -4.37 0.79 3.87
CA GLN A 87 -5.72 0.46 4.33
C GLN A 87 -5.78 0.01 5.79
N LEU A 88 -4.74 -0.67 6.27
CA LEU A 88 -4.61 -1.12 7.66
C LEU A 88 -4.06 -0.03 8.60
N GLY A 89 -3.84 1.20 8.10
CA GLY A 89 -3.42 2.34 8.93
C GLY A 89 -1.93 2.34 9.31
N ARG A 90 -1.12 1.42 8.76
CA ARG A 90 0.34 1.33 9.03
C ARG A 90 1.18 2.32 8.23
N GLY A 91 0.54 3.12 7.37
CA GLY A 91 1.20 4.12 6.55
C GLY A 91 1.87 3.54 5.32
N ILE A 92 2.91 4.23 4.84
CA ILE A 92 3.58 3.89 3.58
C ILE A 92 4.81 3.07 3.90
N ALA A 93 4.77 1.78 3.54
CA ALA A 93 5.89 0.89 3.72
C ALA A 93 7.05 1.29 2.81
N SER A 94 8.29 1.23 3.33
CA SER A 94 9.48 1.22 2.49
C SER A 94 9.43 0.00 1.57
N VAL A 95 9.96 0.13 0.36
CA VAL A 95 10.07 -0.98 -0.61
C VAL A 95 10.75 -2.17 0.09
N ALA A 96 9.97 -3.21 0.38
CA ALA A 96 10.47 -4.46 0.94
C ALA A 96 10.78 -5.43 -0.18
N ALA A 97 11.80 -6.26 0.00
CA ALA A 97 12.08 -7.37 -0.91
C ALA A 97 10.87 -8.32 -0.99
N ASP A 98 10.71 -8.96 -2.15
CA ASP A 98 9.57 -9.86 -2.42
C ASP A 98 9.55 -11.05 -1.45
N TYR A 99 10.72 -11.63 -1.20
CA TYR A 99 10.98 -12.68 -0.22
C TYR A 99 12.16 -12.29 0.69
N ALA A 100 12.25 -12.93 1.86
CA ALA A 100 13.29 -12.65 2.84
C ALA A 100 14.62 -13.31 2.47
N THR A 101 14.57 -14.54 1.95
CA THR A 101 15.74 -15.26 1.41
C THR A 101 15.29 -16.43 0.53
N THR A 102 16.22 -17.29 0.12
CA THR A 102 15.95 -18.55 -0.57
C THR A 102 16.46 -19.74 0.22
N VAL A 103 15.98 -20.94 -0.09
CA VAL A 103 16.57 -22.19 0.42
C VAL A 103 17.97 -22.38 -0.19
N ASP A 104 18.96 -22.73 0.61
CA ASP A 104 20.32 -23.07 0.13
C ASP A 104 20.55 -24.59 -0.02
N ASP A 105 19.68 -25.40 0.60
CA ASP A 105 19.72 -26.85 0.47
C ASP A 105 19.49 -27.32 -0.97
N VAL A 106 20.40 -28.14 -1.49
CA VAL A 106 20.27 -28.76 -2.83
C VAL A 106 18.98 -29.59 -2.92
N THR A 107 18.57 -30.22 -1.83
CA THR A 107 17.28 -30.88 -1.69
C THR A 107 16.88 -30.89 -0.22
N LEU A 108 15.86 -30.11 0.10
CA LEU A 108 15.22 -30.10 1.41
C LEU A 108 14.04 -31.06 1.36
N ALA A 109 14.13 -32.17 2.08
CA ALA A 109 13.09 -33.20 2.08
C ALA A 109 11.84 -32.77 2.88
N ALA A 110 10.69 -33.34 2.53
CA ALA A 110 9.49 -33.27 3.36
C ALA A 110 9.76 -33.91 4.75
N GLY A 111 9.26 -33.28 5.80
CA GLY A 111 9.47 -33.68 7.20
C GLY A 111 10.78 -33.18 7.81
N ALA A 112 11.56 -32.37 7.08
CA ALA A 112 12.76 -31.75 7.61
C ALA A 112 12.40 -30.72 8.70
N VAL A 113 13.25 -30.67 9.72
CA VAL A 113 13.18 -29.73 10.86
C VAL A 113 14.34 -28.74 10.86
N ALA A 114 15.10 -28.68 9.75
CA ALA A 114 16.17 -27.72 9.53
C ALA A 114 16.13 -27.27 8.07
N ILE A 115 16.37 -25.98 7.84
CA ILE A 115 16.49 -25.36 6.53
C ILE A 115 17.77 -24.53 6.53
N ASP A 116 18.65 -24.78 5.57
CA ASP A 116 19.81 -23.93 5.35
C ASP A 116 19.45 -22.76 4.42
N VAL A 117 19.90 -21.56 4.79
CA VAL A 117 19.76 -20.33 4.00
C VAL A 117 21.15 -19.85 3.55
N PRO A 118 21.26 -19.02 2.49
CA PRO A 118 22.55 -18.53 2.03
C PRO A 118 23.34 -17.80 3.12
N THR A 119 24.66 -17.80 2.99
CA THR A 119 25.57 -17.27 4.02
C THR A 119 25.27 -15.82 4.38
N GLY A 120 25.03 -15.57 5.67
CA GLY A 120 24.71 -14.26 6.25
C GLY A 120 23.20 -13.97 6.33
N GLU A 121 22.36 -14.73 5.63
CA GLU A 121 20.92 -14.50 5.55
C GLU A 121 20.17 -15.01 6.79
N GLY A 122 20.81 -15.85 7.63
CA GLY A 122 20.23 -16.28 8.91
C GLY A 122 19.95 -15.12 9.87
N THR A 123 20.64 -13.98 9.70
CA THR A 123 20.43 -12.76 10.50
C THR A 123 19.10 -12.04 10.23
N ASN A 124 18.41 -12.39 9.12
CA ASN A 124 17.11 -11.82 8.78
C ASN A 124 15.95 -12.43 9.57
N PHE A 125 16.21 -13.48 10.35
CA PHE A 125 15.21 -14.24 11.09
C PHE A 125 15.47 -14.16 12.58
N THR A 126 14.40 -14.34 13.36
CA THR A 126 14.46 -14.50 14.81
C THR A 126 13.72 -15.75 15.25
N ALA A 127 14.12 -16.33 16.39
CA ALA A 127 13.41 -17.47 16.96
C ALA A 127 11.98 -17.05 17.35
N GLY A 128 11.00 -17.85 16.96
CA GLY A 128 9.57 -17.56 17.10
C GLY A 128 8.92 -16.97 15.84
N ASP A 129 9.70 -16.65 14.81
CA ASP A 129 9.14 -16.17 13.54
C ASP A 129 8.43 -17.29 12.76
N ILE A 130 7.35 -16.92 12.07
CA ILE A 130 6.67 -17.80 11.13
C ILE A 130 7.25 -17.55 9.74
N ILE A 131 7.71 -18.61 9.10
CA ILE A 131 8.22 -18.58 7.74
C ILE A 131 7.32 -19.39 6.81
N THR A 132 7.23 -18.96 5.56
CA THR A 132 6.48 -19.67 4.52
C THR A 132 7.41 -19.94 3.35
N THR A 133 7.36 -21.14 2.77
CA THR A 133 8.13 -21.48 1.56
C THR A 133 7.26 -22.24 0.56
N TYR A 134 7.56 -22.08 -0.73
CA TYR A 134 6.90 -22.77 -1.83
C TYR A 134 7.90 -23.06 -2.96
N PRO A 135 7.71 -24.14 -3.73
CA PRO A 135 8.55 -24.40 -4.89
C PRO A 135 8.15 -23.50 -6.07
N VAL A 136 9.15 -22.96 -6.77
CA VAL A 136 8.89 -22.11 -7.95
C VAL A 136 8.16 -22.93 -9.03
N GLY A 137 6.97 -22.46 -9.43
CA GLY A 137 6.13 -23.11 -10.45
C GLY A 137 5.05 -24.05 -9.92
N SER A 138 5.00 -24.31 -8.61
CA SER A 138 3.94 -25.11 -7.97
C SER A 138 3.45 -24.43 -6.68
N PRO A 139 2.68 -23.31 -6.81
CA PRO A 139 2.23 -22.51 -5.67
C PRO A 139 1.23 -23.24 -4.75
N GLU A 140 0.74 -24.41 -5.16
CA GLU A 140 -0.11 -25.26 -4.32
C GLU A 140 0.65 -25.99 -3.21
N LYS A 141 1.98 -26.06 -3.28
CA LYS A 141 2.85 -26.80 -2.33
C LYS A 141 3.50 -25.87 -1.29
N VAL A 142 2.67 -25.19 -0.52
CA VAL A 142 3.13 -24.24 0.51
C VAL A 142 3.36 -24.94 1.84
N SER A 143 4.49 -24.66 2.49
CA SER A 143 4.71 -24.98 3.91
C SER A 143 4.77 -23.71 4.74
N VAL A 144 4.03 -23.69 5.85
CA VAL A 144 4.09 -22.63 6.86
C VAL A 144 4.72 -23.25 8.11
N MET A 145 5.81 -22.67 8.59
CA MET A 145 6.70 -23.27 9.58
C MET A 145 7.09 -22.25 10.64
N LEU A 146 7.25 -22.69 11.88
CA LEU A 146 7.72 -21.88 13.00
C LEU A 146 9.22 -22.10 13.19
N VAL A 147 10.00 -21.02 13.27
CA VAL A 147 11.44 -21.08 13.58
C VAL A 147 11.61 -21.28 15.08
N ALA A 148 12.15 -22.42 15.50
CA ALA A 148 12.43 -22.72 16.90
C ALA A 148 13.75 -22.10 17.37
N SER A 149 14.80 -22.18 16.54
CA SER A 149 16.11 -21.60 16.83
C SER A 149 16.91 -21.37 15.55
N ILE A 150 17.96 -20.56 15.66
CA ILE A 150 18.79 -20.15 14.52
C ILE A 150 20.25 -20.40 14.90
N ALA A 151 20.93 -21.26 14.13
CA ALA A 151 22.38 -21.21 14.00
C ALA A 151 22.74 -20.23 12.88
N ILE A 152 24.03 -19.91 12.67
CA ILE A 152 24.47 -18.81 11.79
C ILE A 152 23.63 -18.69 10.50
N ASP A 153 23.50 -19.78 9.74
CA ASP A 153 22.73 -19.84 8.49
C ASP A 153 21.78 -21.06 8.42
N THR A 154 21.51 -21.71 9.56
CA THR A 154 20.62 -22.86 9.64
C THR A 154 19.44 -22.53 10.53
N LEU A 155 18.24 -22.49 9.94
CA LEU A 155 16.98 -22.29 10.63
C LEU A 155 16.48 -23.65 11.13
N THR A 156 16.46 -23.84 12.44
CA THR A 156 15.83 -25.02 13.06
C THR A 156 14.34 -24.74 13.25
N LEU A 157 13.50 -25.58 12.68
CA LEU A 157 12.05 -25.48 12.75
C LEU A 157 11.50 -26.19 13.99
N ASP A 158 10.33 -25.77 14.44
CA ASP A 158 9.58 -26.53 15.45
C ASP A 158 9.17 -27.89 14.90
N ALA A 159 9.33 -28.94 15.70
CA ALA A 159 8.96 -30.31 15.35
C ALA A 159 7.44 -30.45 15.10
N GLY A 160 6.63 -29.52 15.64
CA GLY A 160 5.20 -29.44 15.35
C GLY A 160 4.87 -28.89 13.95
N THR A 161 5.81 -28.20 13.31
CA THR A 161 5.62 -27.57 11.98
C THR A 161 6.83 -27.83 11.06
N PRO A 162 7.09 -29.09 10.67
CA PRO A 162 8.17 -29.40 9.73
C PRO A 162 7.79 -28.98 8.30
N THR A 163 8.75 -29.09 7.38
CA THR A 163 8.47 -28.96 5.94
C THR A 163 7.42 -29.98 5.50
N LEU A 164 6.43 -29.58 4.71
CA LEU A 164 5.36 -30.48 4.24
C LEU A 164 5.68 -31.11 2.88
N HIS A 165 6.60 -30.51 2.14
CA HIS A 165 6.96 -30.89 0.78
C HIS A 165 8.47 -30.84 0.58
N ASP A 166 8.92 -31.41 -0.54
CA ASP A 166 10.30 -31.28 -0.97
C ASP A 166 10.51 -29.90 -1.61
N TYR A 167 11.62 -29.25 -1.24
CA TYR A 167 12.06 -27.95 -1.76
C TYR A 167 13.46 -28.06 -2.35
N ALA A 168 13.76 -27.22 -3.33
CA ALA A 168 15.05 -27.15 -4.00
C ALA A 168 15.79 -25.85 -3.66
N GLN A 169 17.09 -25.86 -3.90
CA GLN A 169 17.91 -24.66 -3.78
C GLN A 169 17.35 -23.54 -4.65
N GLY A 170 17.23 -22.34 -4.09
CA GLY A 170 16.66 -21.17 -4.75
C GLY A 170 15.15 -21.00 -4.55
N ASP A 171 14.46 -21.95 -3.91
CA ASP A 171 13.04 -21.78 -3.59
C ASP A 171 12.84 -20.61 -2.59
N PRO A 172 11.87 -19.71 -2.82
CA PRO A 172 11.69 -18.53 -1.97
C PRO A 172 11.25 -18.87 -0.54
N VAL A 173 11.78 -18.09 0.41
CA VAL A 173 11.42 -18.12 1.84
C VAL A 173 10.89 -16.75 2.26
N PHE A 174 9.64 -16.72 2.71
CA PHE A 174 8.94 -15.53 3.16
C PHE A 174 8.94 -15.47 4.67
N LEU A 175 9.29 -14.30 5.21
CA LEU A 175 9.00 -13.98 6.60
C LEU A 175 7.53 -13.57 6.72
N SER A 176 6.74 -14.41 7.40
CA SER A 176 5.31 -14.22 7.57
C SER A 176 5.04 -13.45 8.85
N HIS A 177 4.86 -12.14 8.73
CA HIS A 177 4.51 -11.31 9.87
C HIS A 177 3.00 -11.35 10.14
N ALA A 178 2.63 -11.56 11.40
CA ALA A 178 1.28 -11.23 11.84
C ALA A 178 1.07 -9.72 11.67
N LEU A 179 0.03 -9.33 10.94
CA LEU A 179 -0.37 -7.93 10.82
C LEU A 179 -1.43 -7.65 11.88
N PRO A 180 -1.10 -6.91 12.97
CA PRO A 180 -2.10 -6.52 13.95
C PRO A 180 -3.09 -5.56 13.28
N VAL A 181 -4.37 -5.93 13.26
CA VAL A 181 -5.44 -5.10 12.72
C VAL A 181 -5.93 -4.17 13.83
N GLY A 182 -5.78 -2.86 13.65
CA GLY A 182 -6.28 -1.85 14.58
C GLY A 182 -5.25 -1.34 15.61
N ASP A 183 -4.01 -1.81 15.56
CA ASP A 183 -2.91 -1.35 16.42
C ASP A 183 -2.12 -0.23 15.72
N VAL A 184 -2.73 0.96 15.66
CA VAL A 184 -2.11 2.15 15.07
C VAL A 184 -1.39 2.90 16.19
N ASP A 185 -0.12 2.56 16.41
CA ASP A 185 0.73 3.19 17.44
C ASP A 185 0.93 4.69 17.23
N GLN A 186 0.84 5.16 15.97
CA GLN A 186 1.11 6.55 15.60
C GLN A 186 0.23 7.02 14.44
N THR A 187 -0.16 8.30 14.49
CA THR A 187 -0.82 8.98 13.38
C THR A 187 0.13 9.08 12.19
N ASN A 188 -0.16 8.35 11.12
CA ASN A 188 0.62 8.39 9.90
C ASN A 188 0.19 9.53 8.98
N TYR A 189 1.14 10.40 8.62
CA TYR A 189 0.94 11.47 7.65
C TYR A 189 1.53 11.07 6.30
N PHE A 190 0.76 11.27 5.23
CA PHE A 190 1.17 10.98 3.87
C PHE A 190 0.66 12.05 2.91
N ALA A 191 1.35 12.20 1.78
CA ALA A 191 0.92 13.06 0.68
C ALA A 191 0.10 12.25 -0.31
N VAL A 192 -0.92 12.88 -0.89
CA VAL A 192 -1.79 12.24 -1.88
C VAL A 192 -1.88 13.11 -3.12
N MET A 193 -1.72 12.50 -4.29
CA MET A 193 -1.88 13.18 -5.56
C MET A 193 -2.85 12.41 -6.46
N LEU A 194 -3.87 13.10 -6.96
CA LEU A 194 -4.76 12.60 -7.98
C LEU A 194 -4.43 13.28 -9.31
N VAL A 195 -4.00 12.48 -10.28
CA VAL A 195 -3.68 12.95 -11.62
C VAL A 195 -4.74 12.42 -12.58
N SER A 196 -5.38 13.30 -13.34
CA SER A 196 -6.26 12.90 -14.44
C SER A 196 -5.88 13.62 -15.72
N LYS A 197 -6.28 13.07 -16.85
CA LYS A 197 -6.05 13.66 -18.17
C LYS A 197 -7.32 14.33 -18.68
N GLU A 198 -7.21 15.59 -19.09
CA GLU A 198 -8.25 16.23 -19.89
C GLU A 198 -8.25 15.60 -21.30
N ASN A 199 -9.32 14.89 -21.67
CA ASN A 199 -9.35 14.12 -22.91
C ASN A 199 -9.34 14.99 -24.19
N SER A 200 -9.83 16.22 -24.11
CA SER A 200 -9.89 17.15 -25.26
C SER A 200 -8.55 17.83 -25.57
N THR A 201 -7.73 18.09 -24.56
CA THR A 201 -6.47 18.85 -24.70
C THR A 201 -5.23 18.02 -24.39
N GLY A 202 -5.39 16.86 -23.74
CA GLY A 202 -4.31 16.06 -23.18
C GLY A 202 -3.62 16.67 -21.97
N ARG A 203 -4.10 17.82 -21.46
CA ARG A 203 -3.49 18.51 -20.32
C ARG A 203 -3.71 17.70 -19.03
N PRO A 204 -2.67 17.56 -18.17
CA PRO A 204 -2.85 16.96 -16.86
C PRO A 204 -3.63 17.90 -15.94
N ILE A 205 -4.61 17.34 -15.25
CA ILE A 205 -5.32 17.95 -14.13
C ILE A 205 -4.79 17.26 -12.87
N VAL A 206 -4.11 18.01 -12.02
CA VAL A 206 -3.44 17.49 -10.83
C VAL A 206 -4.08 18.11 -9.60
N TRP A 207 -4.51 17.26 -8.68
CA TRP A 207 -4.85 17.62 -7.31
C TRP A 207 -3.77 17.04 -6.39
N SER A 208 -3.14 17.87 -5.57
CA SER A 208 -2.05 17.46 -4.69
C SER A 208 -2.33 18.00 -3.30
N PHE A 209 -2.31 17.10 -2.32
CA PHE A 209 -2.64 17.35 -0.92
C PHE A 209 -1.50 16.87 -0.01
#